data_AF-A0AAQ3QF61-F1
#
_entry.id   AF-A0AAQ3QF61-F1
#
_cell.length_a   1.000
_cell.length_b   1.000
_cell.length_c   1.000
_cell.angle_alpha   90.00
_cell.angle_beta   90.00
_cell.angle_gamma   90.00
#
_symmetry.space_group_name_H-M   'P 1'
#
loop_
_entity.id
_entity.type
_entity.pdbx_description
1 polymer ?
#
loop_
_entity_poly.entity_id
_entity_poly.type
_entity_poly.pdbx_seq_one_letter_code
_entity_poly.pdbx_strand_id
1 'polypeptide(L)'
;MSDAISQLKWKRLNNQKRAILCNEFTHKEIWEAVNSLGRGKAPGPDGYNVEFFIKYWAIVKDSFISGLTEFANSAVLPASWGETDLIFIPKKDGASKVTDHRLIALCNVTYKIVSKVLVNKLKAHISFLISEEQSAFVSGRKMHDSILMVSELVDVISKSKRKWPYIILKLDLEKVFDRVS
;
A
#
# COMPACT_ATOMS: atom_id res chain seq x y z
N MET A 1 -14.81 -12.57 17.56
CA MET A 1 -13.59 -11.86 17.11
C MET A 1 -13.76 -10.33 17.20
N SER A 2 -14.92 -9.78 16.80
CA SER A 2 -15.31 -8.36 16.97
C SER A 2 -14.98 -7.77 18.36
N ASP A 3 -15.40 -8.44 19.44
CA ASP A 3 -15.30 -7.86 20.79
C ASP A 3 -13.89 -7.86 21.39
N ALA A 4 -12.98 -8.69 20.86
CA ALA A 4 -11.58 -8.71 21.31
C ALA A 4 -10.77 -7.59 20.63
N ILE A 5 -11.09 -7.28 19.37
CA ILE A 5 -10.40 -6.25 18.58
C ILE A 5 -10.77 -4.84 19.07
N SER A 6 -12.02 -4.64 19.49
CA SER A 6 -12.50 -3.36 20.03
C SER A 6 -11.88 -2.99 21.38
N GLN A 7 -11.41 -3.99 22.15
CA GLN A 7 -10.71 -3.78 23.42
C GLN A 7 -9.20 -3.46 23.26
N LEU A 8 -8.65 -3.60 22.05
CA LEU A 8 -7.25 -3.26 21.79
C LEU A 8 -7.04 -1.73 21.88
N LYS A 9 -6.00 -1.32 22.61
CA LYS A 9 -5.59 0.08 22.71
C LYS A 9 -4.81 0.48 21.45
N TRP A 10 -5.51 1.04 20.49
CA TRP A 10 -4.91 1.56 19.26
C TRP A 10 -4.18 2.88 19.51
N LYS A 11 -2.97 3.01 18.96
CA LYS A 11 -2.29 4.30 18.89
C LYS A 11 -3.11 5.23 17.99
N ARG A 12 -3.30 6.48 18.42
CA ARG A 12 -4.08 7.49 17.69
C ARG A 12 -3.25 8.74 17.45
N LEU A 13 -3.44 9.37 16.31
CA LEU A 13 -2.83 10.66 16.03
C LEU A 13 -3.46 11.74 16.91
N ASN A 14 -2.62 12.66 17.40
CA ASN A 14 -3.10 13.88 18.04
C ASN A 14 -3.74 14.82 17.00
N ASN A 15 -4.46 15.84 17.48
CA ASN A 15 -5.20 16.76 16.61
C ASN A 15 -4.29 17.48 15.60
N GLN A 16 -3.05 17.83 15.99
CA GLN A 16 -2.10 18.49 15.11
C GLN A 16 -1.69 17.59 13.93
N LYS A 17 -1.32 16.32 14.18
CA LYS A 17 -0.96 15.37 13.12
C LYS A 17 -2.15 15.06 12.20
N ARG A 18 -3.37 15.02 12.76
CA ARG A 18 -4.60 14.87 11.97
C ARG A 18 -4.82 16.06 11.03
N ALA A 19 -4.65 17.28 11.53
CA ALA A 19 -4.78 18.48 10.70
C ALA A 19 -3.77 18.47 9.54
N ILE A 20 -2.51 18.11 9.80
CA ILE A 20 -1.47 18.00 8.77
C ILE A 20 -1.86 17.00 7.66
N LEU A 21 -2.42 15.85 8.04
CA LEU A 21 -2.91 14.85 7.08
C LEU A 21 -4.05 15.37 6.20
N CYS A 22 -4.89 16.25 6.72
CA CYS A 22 -6.02 16.82 6.02
C CYS A 22 -5.71 18.11 5.24
N ASN A 23 -4.46 18.60 5.28
CA ASN A 23 -4.07 19.74 4.44
C ASN A 23 -4.22 19.39 2.96
N GLU A 24 -4.40 20.41 2.13
CA GLU A 24 -4.43 20.27 0.68
C GLU A 24 -3.11 19.69 0.13
N PHE A 25 -3.17 19.10 -1.05
CA PHE A 25 -1.98 18.59 -1.74
C PHE A 25 -1.28 19.75 -2.45
N THR A 26 0.01 19.91 -2.19
CA THR A 26 0.83 20.91 -2.87
C THR A 26 1.27 20.42 -4.25
N HIS A 27 1.50 21.36 -5.18
CA HIS A 27 2.07 21.04 -6.49
C HIS A 27 3.37 20.23 -6.40
N LYS A 28 4.19 20.53 -5.38
CA LYS A 28 5.44 19.82 -5.11
C LYS A 28 5.20 18.36 -4.74
N GLU A 29 4.29 18.07 -3.81
CA GLU A 29 3.95 16.70 -3.41
C GLU A 29 3.43 15.88 -4.58
N ILE A 30 2.59 16.49 -5.43
CA ILE A 30 2.04 15.84 -6.62
C ILE A 30 3.15 15.53 -7.63
N TRP A 31 4.04 16.49 -7.89
CA TRP A 31 5.15 16.31 -8.82
C TRP A 31 6.18 15.29 -8.32
N GLU A 32 6.46 15.27 -7.01
CA GLU A 32 7.30 14.23 -6.39
C GLU A 32 6.66 12.85 -6.53
N ALA A 33 5.33 12.75 -6.37
CA ALA A 33 4.61 11.50 -6.58
C ALA A 33 4.78 11.02 -8.03
N VAL A 34 4.55 11.88 -9.03
CA VAL A 34 4.76 11.56 -10.46
C VAL A 34 6.17 11.04 -10.72
N ASN A 35 7.21 11.74 -10.26
CA ASN A 35 8.60 11.35 -10.50
C ASN A 35 9.03 10.07 -9.77
N SER A 36 8.36 9.74 -8.66
CA SER A 36 8.65 8.54 -7.88
C SER A 36 8.01 7.27 -8.46
N LEU A 37 7.12 7.39 -9.45
CA LEU A 37 6.53 6.24 -10.12
C LEU A 37 7.56 5.57 -11.04
N GLY A 38 7.51 4.23 -11.09
CA GLY A 38 8.41 3.44 -11.92
C GLY A 38 8.16 3.67 -13.41
N ARG A 39 9.23 3.88 -14.17
CA ARG A 39 9.22 3.99 -15.63
C ARG A 39 9.25 2.59 -16.29
N GLY A 40 8.91 2.53 -17.57
CA GLY A 40 8.89 1.32 -18.39
C GLY A 40 7.79 0.34 -17.98
N LYS A 41 6.68 0.84 -17.42
CA LYS A 41 5.54 0.01 -16.98
C LYS A 41 4.42 0.09 -18.01
N ALA A 42 3.68 -1.02 -18.14
CA ALA A 42 2.49 -1.06 -18.98
C ALA A 42 1.46 0.00 -18.50
N PRO A 43 0.77 0.67 -19.44
CA PRO A 43 -0.29 1.61 -19.11
C PRO A 43 -1.53 0.87 -18.58
N GLY A 44 -2.50 1.64 -18.08
CA GLY A 44 -3.85 1.13 -17.85
C GLY A 44 -4.71 1.22 -19.12
N PRO A 45 -6.03 1.06 -18.99
CA PRO A 45 -6.99 1.18 -20.10
C PRO A 45 -6.86 2.46 -20.94
N ASP A 46 -6.42 3.58 -20.33
CA ASP A 46 -6.27 4.87 -21.02
C ASP A 46 -5.05 4.95 -21.96
N GLY A 47 -4.16 3.96 -21.92
CA GLY A 47 -2.96 3.89 -22.75
C GLY A 47 -1.82 4.83 -22.32
N TYR A 48 -1.98 5.63 -21.26
CA TYR A 48 -0.93 6.57 -20.83
C TYR A 48 0.00 5.94 -19.79
N ASN A 49 1.31 6.05 -20.03
CA ASN A 49 2.36 5.61 -19.11
C ASN A 49 2.93 6.78 -18.29
N VAL A 50 3.84 6.48 -17.36
CA VAL A 50 4.45 7.50 -16.48
C VAL A 50 5.29 8.50 -17.30
N GLU A 51 5.95 8.03 -18.35
CA GLU A 51 6.77 8.84 -19.24
C GLU A 51 5.96 9.91 -19.97
N PHE A 52 4.71 9.61 -20.35
CA PHE A 52 3.78 10.60 -20.89
C PHE A 52 3.57 11.74 -19.88
N PHE A 53 3.23 11.42 -18.63
CA PHE A 53 3.02 12.44 -17.59
C PHE A 53 4.28 13.26 -17.32
N ILE A 54 5.46 12.65 -17.31
CA ILE A 54 6.73 13.37 -17.10
C ILE A 54 7.03 14.28 -18.29
N LYS A 55 6.89 13.78 -19.52
CA LYS A 55 7.22 14.51 -20.74
C LYS A 55 6.27 15.68 -21.01
N TYR A 56 4.98 15.47 -20.78
CA TYR A 56 3.93 16.44 -21.09
C TYR A 56 3.33 17.11 -19.84
N TRP A 57 4.03 17.04 -18.70
CA TRP A 57 3.54 17.60 -17.43
C TRP A 57 3.12 19.06 -17.55
N ALA A 58 3.90 19.88 -18.26
CA ALA A 58 3.60 21.29 -18.45
C ALA A 58 2.23 21.55 -19.11
N ILE A 59 1.72 20.58 -19.88
CA ILE A 59 0.43 20.63 -20.57
C ILE A 59 -0.68 20.08 -19.67
N VAL A 60 -0.46 18.92 -19.03
CA VAL A 60 -1.53 18.20 -18.31
C VAL A 60 -1.67 18.58 -16.82
N LYS A 61 -0.67 19.24 -16.24
CA LYS A 61 -0.58 19.49 -14.78
C LYS A 61 -1.80 20.23 -14.24
N ASP A 62 -2.29 21.26 -14.92
CA ASP A 62 -3.29 22.15 -14.35
C ASP A 62 -4.65 21.44 -14.30
N SER A 63 -5.01 20.72 -15.38
CA SER A 63 -6.20 19.85 -15.40
C SER A 63 -6.11 18.72 -14.38
N PHE A 64 -4.95 18.08 -14.26
CA PHE A 64 -4.76 16.99 -13.30
C PHE A 64 -4.89 17.47 -11.85
N ILE A 65 -4.26 18.60 -11.52
CA ILE A 65 -4.31 19.18 -10.17
C ILE A 65 -5.73 19.64 -9.84
N SER A 66 -6.43 20.26 -10.78
CA SER A 66 -7.85 20.59 -10.60
C SER A 66 -8.69 19.35 -10.26
N GLY A 67 -8.52 18.25 -11.00
CA GLY A 67 -9.22 16.99 -10.73
C GLY A 67 -8.85 16.37 -9.39
N LEU A 68 -7.58 16.45 -8.99
CA LEU A 68 -7.14 15.96 -7.67
C LEU A 68 -7.72 16.80 -6.53
N THR A 69 -7.80 18.13 -6.68
CA THR A 69 -8.41 19.02 -5.71
C THR A 69 -9.91 18.74 -5.56
N GLU A 70 -10.61 18.51 -6.68
CA GLU A 70 -12.02 18.10 -6.65
C GLU A 70 -12.21 16.77 -5.92
N PHE A 71 -11.36 15.77 -6.22
CA PHE A 71 -11.35 14.50 -5.48
C PHE A 71 -11.10 14.70 -3.98
N ALA A 72 -10.15 15.57 -3.60
CA ALA A 72 -9.84 15.83 -2.20
C ALA A 72 -11.03 16.43 -1.43
N ASN A 73 -11.81 17.29 -2.10
CA ASN A 73 -12.97 17.96 -1.49
C ASN A 73 -14.24 17.10 -1.49
N SER A 74 -14.47 16.33 -2.56
CA SER A 74 -15.68 15.53 -2.74
C SER A 74 -15.56 14.09 -2.20
N ALA A 75 -14.33 13.59 -2.04
CA ALA A 75 -14.01 12.18 -1.85
C ALA A 75 -14.53 11.27 -3.00
N VAL A 76 -14.81 11.84 -4.17
CA VAL A 76 -15.27 11.11 -5.36
C VAL A 76 -14.18 11.11 -6.42
N LEU A 77 -13.70 9.91 -6.75
CA LEU A 77 -12.70 9.75 -7.82
C LEU A 77 -13.41 9.74 -9.18
N PRO A 78 -12.89 10.44 -10.21
CA PRO A 78 -13.40 10.32 -11.56
C PRO A 78 -13.39 8.85 -12.02
N ALA A 79 -14.50 8.39 -12.60
CA ALA A 79 -14.64 6.98 -13.02
C ALA A 79 -13.52 6.55 -13.97
N SER A 80 -13.16 7.40 -14.94
CA SER A 80 -12.07 7.17 -15.88
C SER A 80 -10.70 7.03 -15.22
N TRP A 81 -10.48 7.60 -14.03
CA TRP A 81 -9.23 7.41 -13.32
C TRP A 81 -9.19 6.02 -12.66
N GLY A 82 -10.34 5.54 -12.17
CA GLY A 82 -10.47 4.24 -11.51
C GLY A 82 -10.48 3.03 -12.45
N GLU A 83 -10.56 3.23 -13.77
CA GLU A 83 -10.54 2.14 -14.75
C GLU A 83 -9.23 1.31 -14.66
N THR A 84 -9.39 0.00 -14.72
CA THR A 84 -8.32 -0.96 -14.48
C THR A 84 -8.54 -2.22 -15.32
N ASP A 85 -7.53 -2.62 -16.08
CA ASP A 85 -7.53 -3.91 -16.76
C ASP A 85 -7.07 -5.02 -15.83
N LEU A 86 -7.75 -6.16 -15.87
CA LEU A 86 -7.40 -7.35 -15.10
C LEU A 86 -6.75 -8.40 -16.00
N ILE A 87 -5.47 -8.67 -15.75
CA ILE A 87 -4.67 -9.61 -16.55
C ILE A 87 -4.29 -10.83 -15.71
N PHE A 88 -4.47 -12.02 -16.28
CA PHE A 88 -4.06 -13.28 -15.68
C PHE A 88 -2.68 -13.69 -16.20
N ILE A 89 -1.68 -13.77 -15.32
CA ILE A 89 -0.35 -14.30 -15.64
C ILE A 89 -0.20 -15.72 -15.07
N PRO A 90 0.11 -16.74 -15.88
CA PRO A 90 0.30 -18.10 -15.39
C PRO A 90 1.48 -18.20 -14.42
N LYS A 91 1.33 -18.93 -13.31
CA LYS A 91 2.41 -19.20 -12.34
C LYS A 91 3.35 -20.32 -12.78
N LYS A 92 2.90 -21.18 -13.69
CA LYS A 92 3.57 -22.39 -14.16
C LYS A 92 3.08 -22.74 -15.57
N ASP A 93 3.85 -23.54 -16.28
CA ASP A 93 3.44 -24.08 -17.57
C ASP A 93 2.23 -25.01 -17.41
N GLY A 94 1.32 -24.99 -18.40
CA GLY A 94 0.09 -25.78 -18.37
C GLY A 94 -0.93 -25.33 -17.30
N ALA A 95 -0.88 -24.06 -16.87
CA ALA A 95 -1.85 -23.52 -15.92
C ALA A 95 -3.30 -23.66 -16.44
N SER A 96 -4.15 -24.35 -15.68
CA SER A 96 -5.53 -24.65 -16.08
C SER A 96 -6.58 -24.13 -15.09
N LYS A 97 -6.20 -23.91 -13.82
CA LYS A 97 -7.10 -23.36 -12.79
C LYS A 97 -6.88 -21.87 -12.61
N VAL A 98 -7.91 -21.13 -12.20
CA VAL A 98 -7.80 -19.69 -11.87
C VAL A 98 -6.76 -19.46 -10.76
N THR A 99 -6.64 -20.37 -9.80
CA THR A 99 -5.64 -20.31 -8.71
C THR A 99 -4.20 -20.49 -9.19
N ASP A 100 -3.99 -21.08 -10.38
CA ASP A 100 -2.69 -21.21 -11.03
C ASP A 100 -2.23 -19.90 -11.69
N HIS A 101 -3.07 -18.85 -11.69
CA HIS A 101 -2.75 -17.56 -12.25
C HIS A 101 -2.48 -16.53 -11.14
N ARG A 102 -1.64 -15.54 -11.45
CA ARG A 102 -1.53 -14.28 -10.72
C ARG A 102 -2.41 -13.27 -11.44
N LEU A 103 -3.41 -12.76 -10.73
CA LEU A 103 -4.16 -11.62 -11.22
C LEU A 103 -3.31 -10.36 -11.05
N ILE A 104 -3.18 -9.57 -12.12
CA ILE A 104 -2.51 -8.28 -12.11
C ILE A 104 -3.52 -7.23 -12.56
N ALA A 105 -3.66 -6.19 -11.75
CA ALA A 105 -4.43 -5.00 -12.06
C ALA A 105 -3.54 -3.96 -12.75
N LEU A 106 -3.85 -3.62 -14.00
CA LEU A 106 -3.25 -2.51 -14.72
C LEU A 106 -4.12 -1.27 -14.56
N CYS A 107 -3.88 -0.52 -13.48
CA CYS A 107 -4.59 0.74 -13.23
C CYS A 107 -4.01 1.87 -14.08
N ASN A 108 -4.86 2.84 -14.43
CA ASN A 108 -4.44 4.10 -15.05
C ASN A 108 -3.39 4.83 -14.21
N VAL A 109 -2.48 5.56 -14.87
CA VAL A 109 -1.40 6.27 -14.17
C VAL A 109 -1.95 7.40 -13.30
N THR A 110 -3.08 8.00 -13.68
CA THR A 110 -3.80 8.97 -12.84
C THR A 110 -4.14 8.40 -11.46
N TYR A 111 -4.72 7.21 -11.40
CA TYR A 111 -4.97 6.49 -10.15
C TYR A 111 -3.68 6.25 -9.36
N LYS A 112 -2.64 5.76 -10.04
CA LYS A 112 -1.33 5.51 -9.40
C LYS A 112 -0.73 6.78 -8.79
N ILE A 113 -0.86 7.94 -9.45
CA ILE A 113 -0.41 9.22 -8.92
C ILE A 113 -1.23 9.59 -7.66
N VAL A 114 -2.56 9.52 -7.71
CA VAL A 114 -3.44 9.79 -6.57
C VAL A 114 -3.06 8.92 -5.37
N SER A 115 -2.99 7.60 -5.56
CA SER A 115 -2.59 6.66 -4.52
C SER A 115 -1.19 6.98 -3.97
N LYS A 116 -0.26 7.36 -4.85
CA LYS A 116 1.11 7.68 -4.44
C LYS A 116 1.19 8.95 -3.59
N VAL A 117 0.43 9.99 -3.93
CA VAL A 117 0.31 11.22 -3.13
C VAL A 117 -0.25 10.87 -1.74
N LEU A 118 -1.32 10.08 -1.66
CA LEU A 118 -1.91 9.64 -0.40
C LEU A 118 -0.93 8.82 0.45
N VAL A 119 -0.24 7.85 -0.17
CA VAL A 119 0.76 7.02 0.52
C VAL A 119 1.89 7.88 1.07
N ASN A 120 2.41 8.83 0.29
CA ASN A 120 3.50 9.71 0.74
C ASN A 120 3.09 10.53 1.96
N LYS A 121 1.84 11.01 2.02
CA LYS A 121 1.30 11.75 3.17
C LYS A 121 1.11 10.84 4.39
N LEU A 122 0.58 9.64 4.20
CA LEU A 122 0.40 8.64 5.29
C LEU A 122 1.72 8.11 5.84
N LYS A 123 2.75 8.00 4.99
CA LYS A 123 4.06 7.44 5.34
C LYS A 123 4.72 8.15 6.52
N ALA A 124 4.48 9.45 6.67
CA ALA A 124 5.02 10.25 7.78
C ALA A 124 4.47 9.85 9.16
N HIS A 125 3.36 9.10 9.19
CA HIS A 125 2.63 8.78 10.41
C HIS A 125 2.45 7.27 10.65
N ILE A 126 2.57 6.45 9.60
CA ILE A 126 2.25 5.03 9.68
C ILE A 126 3.13 4.26 10.68
N SER A 127 4.41 4.60 10.79
CA SER A 127 5.35 3.95 11.73
C SER A 127 4.97 4.16 13.19
N PHE A 128 4.29 5.27 13.51
CA PHE A 128 3.77 5.54 14.84
C PHE A 128 2.46 4.78 15.10
N LEU A 129 1.63 4.58 14.08
CA LEU A 129 0.30 3.98 14.23
C LEU A 129 0.33 2.46 14.38
N ILE A 130 1.24 1.80 13.69
CA ILE A 130 1.41 0.35 13.72
C ILE A 130 2.36 -0.10 14.83
N SER A 131 2.29 -1.37 15.24
CA SER A 131 3.22 -1.92 16.23
C SER A 131 4.62 -2.08 15.64
N GLU A 132 5.65 -2.16 16.49
CA GLU A 132 7.04 -2.23 16.06
C GLU A 132 7.37 -3.57 15.38
N GLU A 133 6.63 -4.61 15.75
CA GLU A 133 6.75 -5.98 15.24
C GLU A 133 6.26 -6.12 13.79
N GLN A 134 5.44 -5.18 13.29
CA GLN A 134 5.02 -5.15 11.90
C GLN A 134 6.15 -4.61 11.00
N SER A 135 6.92 -5.50 10.38
CA SER A 135 8.04 -5.12 9.51
C SER A 135 7.66 -4.89 8.04
N ALA A 136 6.66 -5.61 7.54
CA ALA A 136 6.30 -5.58 6.13
C ALA A 136 5.65 -4.26 5.72
N PHE A 137 6.02 -3.74 4.56
CA PHE A 137 5.47 -2.52 3.94
C PHE A 137 5.68 -1.22 4.73
N VAL A 138 6.62 -1.19 5.68
CA VAL A 138 6.97 0.00 6.47
C VAL A 138 8.36 0.48 6.10
N SER A 139 8.47 1.75 5.70
CA SER A 139 9.76 2.34 5.36
C SER A 139 10.72 2.30 6.54
N GLY A 140 11.95 1.84 6.31
CA GLY A 140 12.99 1.75 7.33
C GLY A 140 12.94 0.45 8.15
N ARG A 141 11.89 -0.37 8.03
CA ARG A 141 11.84 -1.72 8.59
C ARG A 141 12.16 -2.72 7.49
N LYS A 142 13.03 -3.67 7.78
CA LYS A 142 13.53 -4.62 6.79
C LYS A 142 13.08 -6.03 7.16
N MET A 143 12.82 -6.85 6.14
CA MET A 143 12.37 -8.23 6.33
C MET A 143 13.32 -9.07 7.22
N HIS A 144 14.63 -8.77 7.17
CA HIS A 144 15.62 -9.44 8.01
C HIS A 144 15.37 -9.26 9.51
N ASP A 145 14.72 -8.17 9.94
CA ASP A 145 14.50 -7.88 11.37
C ASP A 145 13.50 -8.88 11.95
N SER A 146 12.47 -9.22 11.17
CA SER A 146 11.51 -10.25 11.55
C SER A 146 12.11 -11.65 11.56
N ILE A 147 13.03 -11.96 10.64
CA ILE A 147 13.72 -13.26 10.63
C ILE A 147 14.58 -13.39 11.89
N LEU A 148 15.34 -12.33 12.24
CA LEU A 148 16.15 -12.30 13.45
C LEU A 148 15.29 -12.44 14.71
N MET A 149 14.21 -11.66 14.83
CA MET A 149 13.28 -11.74 15.95
C MET A 149 12.73 -13.16 16.15
N VAL A 150 12.30 -13.82 15.07
CA VAL A 150 11.78 -15.20 15.14
C VAL A 150 12.90 -16.18 15.53
N SER A 151 14.11 -16.00 14.99
CA SER A 151 15.25 -16.86 15.30
C SER A 151 15.65 -16.75 16.78
N GLU A 152 15.73 -15.54 17.32
CA GLU A 152 15.99 -15.29 18.74
C GLU A 152 14.90 -15.89 19.62
N LEU A 153 13.63 -15.75 19.22
CA LEU A 153 12.50 -16.33 19.95
C LEU A 153 12.57 -17.87 19.99
N VAL A 154 12.92 -18.52 18.88
CA VAL A 154 13.14 -19.97 18.82
C VAL A 154 14.32 -20.39 19.69
N ASP A 155 15.42 -19.63 19.68
CA ASP A 155 16.59 -19.89 20.50
C ASP A 155 16.28 -19.80 22.01
N VAL A 156 15.55 -18.77 22.42
CA VAL A 156 15.11 -18.58 23.82
C VAL A 156 14.20 -19.72 24.26
N ILE A 157 13.25 -20.12 23.41
CA ILE A 157 12.36 -21.26 23.65
C ILE A 157 13.17 -22.54 23.83
N SER A 158 14.12 -22.80 22.92
CA SER A 158 14.94 -24.02 22.91
C SER A 158 15.83 -24.15 24.15
N LYS A 159 16.30 -23.03 24.70
CA LYS A 159 17.13 -22.97 25.92
C LYS A 159 16.30 -22.91 27.20
N SER A 160 14.98 -22.80 27.12
CA SER A 160 14.12 -22.63 28.27
C SER A 160 13.95 -23.94 29.06
N LYS A 161 14.09 -23.87 30.39
CA LYS A 161 13.82 -24.99 31.30
C LYS A 161 12.36 -25.04 31.78
N ARG A 162 11.44 -24.35 31.10
CA ARG A 162 10.03 -24.33 31.50
C ARG A 162 9.42 -25.73 31.36
N LYS A 163 8.59 -26.12 32.34
CA LYS A 163 7.86 -27.39 32.34
C LYS A 163 6.75 -27.46 31.29
N TRP A 164 6.26 -26.32 30.81
CA TRP A 164 5.15 -26.23 29.86
C TRP A 164 5.65 -26.08 28.43
N PRO A 165 5.01 -26.74 27.45
CA PRO A 165 5.39 -26.66 26.05
C PRO A 165 5.11 -25.26 25.47
N TYR A 166 5.95 -24.83 24.54
CA TYR A 166 5.73 -23.63 23.74
C TYR A 166 4.99 -23.98 22.45
N ILE A 167 4.15 -23.06 21.98
CA ILE A 167 3.41 -23.19 20.71
C ILE A 167 3.77 -22.00 19.82
N ILE A 168 4.17 -22.28 18.58
CA ILE A 168 4.34 -21.25 17.55
C ILE A 168 3.15 -21.35 16.60
N LEU A 169 2.40 -20.26 16.48
CA LEU A 169 1.25 -20.17 15.59
C LEU A 169 1.64 -19.41 14.32
N LYS A 170 1.69 -20.12 13.19
CA LYS A 170 1.86 -19.51 11.87
C LYS A 170 0.48 -19.31 11.23
N LEU A 171 0.06 -18.05 11.13
CA LEU A 171 -1.17 -17.65 10.46
C LEU A 171 -0.84 -17.08 9.10
N ASP A 172 -1.51 -17.59 8.06
CA ASP A 172 -1.43 -17.05 6.70
C ASP A 172 -2.85 -16.74 6.21
N LEU A 173 -3.01 -15.61 5.54
CA LEU A 173 -4.30 -15.13 5.08
C LEU A 173 -4.41 -15.35 3.57
N GLU A 174 -5.37 -16.17 3.16
CA GLU A 174 -5.60 -16.43 1.75
C GLU A 174 -6.20 -15.18 1.08
N LYS A 175 -5.54 -14.70 0.01
CA LYS A 175 -6.05 -13.62 -0.86
C LYS A 175 -6.48 -12.36 -0.09
N VAL A 176 -5.60 -11.87 0.79
CA VAL A 176 -5.89 -10.71 1.67
C VAL A 176 -6.53 -9.55 0.92
N PHE A 177 -5.99 -9.16 -0.23
CA PHE A 177 -6.49 -8.01 -0.98
C PHE A 177 -7.86 -8.23 -1.64
N ASP A 178 -8.26 -9.48 -1.88
CA ASP A 178 -9.57 -9.82 -2.46
C ASP A 178 -10.65 -9.98 -1.38
N ARG A 179 -10.26 -10.07 -0.10
CA ARG A 179 -11.14 -10.43 1.03
C ARG A 179 -11.23 -9.35 2.12
N VAL A 180 -10.74 -8.14 1.87
CA VAL A 180 -10.91 -7.01 2.80
C VAL A 180 -12.37 -6.54 2.75
N SER A 181 -13.03 -6.49 3.91
CA SER A 181 -14.40 -5.99 4.10
C SER A 181 -14.44 -4.78 5.02
#